data_AF-A0A421K976-F1
#
_entry.id   AF-A0A421K976-F1
#
_cell.length_a   1.000
_cell.length_b   1.000
_cell.length_c   1.000
_cell.angle_alpha   90.00
_cell.angle_beta   90.00
_cell.angle_gamma   90.00
#
_symmetry.space_group_name_H-M   'P 1'
#
loop_
_entity.id
_entity.type
_entity.pdbx_description
1 polymer ?
#
loop_
_entity_poly.entity_id
_entity_poly.type
_entity_poly.pdbx_seq_one_letter_code
_entity_poly.pdbx_strand_id
1 'polypeptide(L)'
;GFVKNLYGADGRKISYYQVNAAFFSALAEDERKLLLARAIQIFMPGIPQVWYLDLFGGTNDYQAATRDGHKEINRTSLSREELKRRTALPLVQKQLKLLKFRDTFGAFGHNARLTIDNSEKSLLRLKWEYKEYQATLEANLASCHFTIHHGRGAEKHTLM
;
A
#
# COMPACT_ATOMS: atom_id res chain seq x y z
N GLY A 1 5.37 6.76 16.37
CA GLY A 1 6.50 7.02 15.45
C GLY A 1 7.36 8.16 15.97
N PHE A 2 8.56 8.33 15.42
CA PHE A 2 9.51 9.39 15.82
C PHE A 2 9.77 10.38 14.68
N VAL A 3 9.74 11.68 14.94
CA VAL A 3 10.09 12.70 13.94
C VAL A 3 11.60 12.81 13.81
N LYS A 4 12.11 12.74 12.58
CA LYS A 4 13.49 13.09 12.23
C LYS A 4 13.51 14.49 11.63
N ASN A 5 14.28 15.41 12.22
CA ASN A 5 14.47 16.77 11.71
C ASN A 5 15.78 16.91 10.93
N LEU A 6 15.87 17.94 10.09
CA LEU A 6 17.12 18.45 9.53
C LEU A 6 17.59 19.64 10.36
N TYR A 7 18.90 19.72 10.56
CA TYR A 7 19.56 20.82 11.27
C TYR A 7 20.63 21.42 10.36
N GLY A 8 20.78 22.74 10.39
CA GLY A 8 21.88 23.44 9.75
C GLY A 8 23.19 23.22 10.48
N ALA A 9 24.31 23.63 9.86
CA ALA A 9 25.62 23.60 10.51
C ALA A 9 25.69 24.49 11.76
N ASP A 10 24.79 25.48 11.87
CA ASP A 10 24.60 26.35 13.03
C ASP A 10 23.80 25.68 14.17
N GLY A 11 23.42 24.41 14.02
CA GLY A 11 22.63 23.65 14.99
C GLY A 11 21.14 24.01 15.02
N ARG A 12 20.66 24.93 14.18
CA ARG A 12 19.25 25.32 14.15
C ARG A 12 18.42 24.34 13.33
N LYS A 13 17.23 24.01 13.82
CA LYS A 13 16.27 23.16 13.09
C LYS A 13 15.80 23.89 11.83
N ILE A 14 15.95 23.24 10.67
CA ILE A 14 15.47 23.75 9.38
C ILE A 14 14.03 23.30 9.15
N SER A 15 13.80 21.99 9.23
CA SER A 15 12.48 21.40 8.97
C SER A 15 12.40 19.98 9.53
N TYR A 16 11.20 19.41 9.54
CA TYR A 16 11.04 17.96 9.64
C TYR A 16 11.46 17.32 8.30
N TYR A 17 12.03 16.13 8.37
CA TYR A 17 12.48 15.36 7.21
C TYR A 17 11.59 14.14 6.97
N GLN A 18 11.45 13.31 8.00
CA GLN A 18 10.77 12.02 7.94
C GLN A 18 10.07 11.75 9.27
N VAL A 19 9.01 10.95 9.22
CA VAL A 19 8.44 10.29 10.40
C VAL A 19 8.85 8.83 10.33
N ASN A 20 9.66 8.39 11.30
CA ASN A 20 10.03 6.99 11.43
C ASN A 20 8.84 6.24 12.05
N ALA A 21 8.19 5.41 11.24
CA ALA A 21 7.12 4.50 11.64
C ALA A 21 7.03 3.36 10.62
N ALA A 22 6.53 2.20 11.04
CA ALA A 22 5.97 1.22 10.13
C ALA A 22 4.70 1.78 9.48
N PHE A 23 4.48 1.49 8.19
CA PHE A 23 3.36 2.09 7.46
C PHE A 23 2.01 1.63 8.02
N PHE A 24 1.93 0.38 8.47
CA PHE A 24 0.72 -0.13 9.11
C PHE A 24 0.38 0.61 10.41
N SER A 25 1.37 0.86 11.28
CA SER A 25 1.16 1.68 12.48
C SER A 25 0.85 3.15 12.17
N ALA A 26 1.39 3.70 11.07
CA ALA A 26 1.02 5.05 10.61
C ALA A 26 -0.46 5.14 10.18
N LEU A 27 -1.04 4.01 9.75
CA LEU A 27 -2.48 3.87 9.45
C LEU A 27 -3.31 3.45 10.67
N ALA A 28 -2.78 3.61 11.89
CA ALA A 28 -3.40 3.17 13.14
C ALA A 28 -3.72 1.67 13.17
N GLU A 29 -2.95 0.86 12.46
CA GLU A 29 -3.05 -0.61 12.47
C GLU A 29 -4.43 -1.10 11.97
N ASP A 30 -5.10 -0.29 11.13
CA ASP A 30 -6.38 -0.62 10.50
C ASP A 30 -6.14 -1.36 9.17
N GLU A 31 -6.51 -2.64 9.12
CA GLU A 31 -6.33 -3.48 7.94
C GLU A 31 -7.03 -2.92 6.69
N ARG A 32 -8.19 -2.25 6.86
CA ARG A 32 -8.93 -1.67 5.74
C ARG A 32 -8.14 -0.55 5.09
N LYS A 33 -7.50 0.30 5.91
CA LYS A 33 -6.65 1.38 5.43
C LYS A 33 -5.42 0.86 4.71
N LEU A 34 -4.78 -0.19 5.24
CA LEU A 34 -3.61 -0.78 4.59
C LEU A 34 -3.97 -1.44 3.25
N LEU A 35 -5.10 -2.15 3.19
CA LEU A 35 -5.58 -2.73 1.94
C LEU A 35 -5.99 -1.67 0.92
N LEU A 36 -6.68 -0.61 1.34
CA LEU A 36 -7.00 0.52 0.48
C LEU A 36 -5.72 1.20 -0.04
N ALA A 37 -4.75 1.46 0.83
CA ALA A 37 -3.46 2.04 0.42
C ALA A 37 -2.73 1.15 -0.59
N ARG A 38 -2.73 -0.18 -0.39
CA ARG A 38 -2.17 -1.14 -1.36
C ARG A 38 -2.93 -1.12 -2.68
N ALA A 39 -4.26 -1.10 -2.66
CA ALA A 39 -5.09 -1.03 -3.85
C ALA A 39 -4.81 0.24 -4.66
N ILE A 40 -4.76 1.40 -4.00
CA ILE A 40 -4.38 2.67 -4.63
C ILE A 40 -2.97 2.56 -5.23
N GLN A 41 -2.00 2.04 -4.47
CA GLN A 41 -0.62 1.91 -4.93
C GLN A 41 -0.50 1.05 -6.20
N ILE A 42 -1.17 -0.10 -6.27
CA ILE A 42 -1.07 -0.98 -7.44
C ILE A 42 -1.78 -0.40 -8.67
N PHE A 43 -2.77 0.48 -8.49
CA PHE A 43 -3.46 1.19 -9.57
C PHE A 43 -2.75 2.47 -10.01
N MET A 44 -1.73 2.96 -9.29
CA MET A 44 -0.92 4.08 -9.75
C MET A 44 0.03 3.68 -10.89
N PRO A 45 0.31 4.60 -11.84
CA PRO A 45 1.29 4.35 -12.89
C PRO A 45 2.68 4.20 -12.27
N GLY A 46 3.38 3.11 -12.61
CA GLY A 46 4.71 2.80 -12.09
C GLY A 46 4.87 1.34 -11.65
N ILE A 47 6.06 1.01 -11.18
CA ILE A 47 6.40 -0.30 -10.62
C ILE A 47 6.17 -0.24 -9.10
N PRO A 48 5.17 -0.95 -8.54
CA PRO A 48 4.90 -0.91 -7.11
C PRO A 48 6.00 -1.62 -6.33
N GLN A 49 6.70 -0.87 -5.46
CA GLN A 49 7.63 -1.46 -4.49
C GLN A 49 6.88 -1.80 -3.19
N VAL A 50 7.13 -3.00 -2.66
CA VAL A 50 6.47 -3.51 -1.46
C VAL A 50 7.52 -3.75 -0.39
N TRP A 51 7.47 -2.99 0.71
CA TRP A 51 8.31 -3.25 1.87
C TRP A 51 7.86 -4.54 2.55
N TYR A 52 8.81 -5.42 2.88
CA TYR A 52 8.49 -6.74 3.44
C TYR A 52 7.67 -6.62 4.73
N LEU A 53 8.00 -5.66 5.60
CA LEU A 53 7.33 -5.51 6.88
C LEU A 53 5.87 -5.07 6.69
N ASP A 54 5.59 -4.21 5.70
CA ASP A 54 4.23 -3.79 5.36
C ASP A 54 3.41 -4.94 4.77
N LEU A 55 4.03 -5.79 3.94
CA LEU A 55 3.38 -6.99 3.39
C LEU A 55 2.88 -7.92 4.50
N PHE A 56 3.65 -8.04 5.58
CA PHE A 56 3.35 -8.89 6.73
C PHE A 56 2.67 -8.15 7.89
N GLY A 57 2.09 -6.96 7.65
CA GLY A 57 1.35 -6.21 8.67
C GLY A 57 2.19 -5.91 9.92
N GLY A 58 3.48 -5.62 9.76
CA GLY A 58 4.35 -5.28 10.86
C GLY A 58 4.06 -3.90 11.42
N THR A 59 4.19 -3.79 12.74
CA THR A 59 3.92 -2.58 13.52
C THR A 59 5.23 -1.97 14.03
N ASN A 60 5.12 -0.80 14.67
CA ASN A 60 6.27 -0.11 15.24
C ASN A 60 7.00 -0.96 16.29
N ASP A 61 8.29 -1.19 16.07
CA ASP A 61 9.19 -1.77 17.08
C ASP A 61 9.84 -0.68 17.92
N TYR A 62 9.13 -0.22 18.94
CA TYR A 62 9.63 0.84 19.83
C TYR A 62 10.87 0.40 20.61
N GLN A 63 11.01 -0.88 20.95
CA GLN A 63 12.16 -1.37 21.70
C GLN A 63 13.43 -1.29 20.86
N ALA A 64 13.38 -1.79 19.62
CA ALA A 64 14.50 -1.67 18.69
C ALA A 64 14.82 -0.20 18.37
N ALA A 65 13.78 0.63 18.19
CA ALA A 65 13.96 2.07 17.94
C ALA A 65 14.71 2.81 19.05
N THR A 66 14.43 2.47 20.32
CA THR A 66 15.10 3.06 21.49
C THR A 66 16.52 2.54 21.66
N ARG A 67 16.76 1.25 21.38
CA ARG A 67 18.06 0.62 21.58
C ARG A 67 19.06 0.92 20.45
N ASP A 68 18.60 0.85 19.21
CA ASP A 68 19.46 0.74 18.02
C ASP A 68 19.27 1.93 17.05
N GLY A 69 18.38 2.87 17.39
CA GLY A 69 18.11 4.10 16.65
C GLY A 69 16.75 4.10 15.95
N HIS A 70 16.17 5.30 15.78
CA HIS A 70 14.75 5.46 15.43
C HIS A 70 14.29 4.77 14.12
N LYS A 71 15.19 4.45 13.19
CA LYS A 71 14.83 3.75 11.94
C LYS A 71 14.51 2.26 12.17
N GLU A 72 15.00 1.67 13.25
CA GLU A 72 14.74 0.28 13.59
C GLU A 72 13.27 0.01 13.94
N ILE A 73 12.50 1.08 14.21
CA ILE A 73 11.05 1.02 14.38
C ILE A 73 10.29 0.34 13.22
N ASN A 74 10.87 0.32 12.02
CA ASN A 74 10.29 -0.26 10.79
C ASN A 74 11.19 -1.33 10.15
N ARG A 75 12.01 -2.03 10.96
CA ARG A 75 13.02 -3.00 10.48
C ARG A 75 13.02 -4.31 11.27
N THR A 76 11.91 -4.65 11.92
CA THR A 76 11.77 -5.89 12.68
C THR A 76 12.13 -7.10 11.81
N SER A 77 13.08 -7.90 12.27
CA SER A 77 13.45 -9.16 11.62
C SER A 77 12.35 -10.20 11.86
N LEU A 78 11.95 -10.92 10.82
CA LEU A 78 10.90 -11.95 10.89
C LEU A 78 11.54 -13.34 10.78
N SER A 79 11.28 -14.21 11.76
CA SER A 79 11.69 -15.61 11.70
C SER A 79 10.87 -16.39 10.66
N ARG A 80 11.33 -17.59 10.28
CA ARG A 80 10.60 -18.45 9.33
C ARG A 80 9.23 -18.86 9.89
N GLU A 81 9.14 -19.10 11.18
CA GLU A 81 7.92 -19.47 11.90
C GLU A 81 6.93 -18.30 11.88
N GLU A 82 7.42 -17.08 12.13
CA GLU A 82 6.61 -15.88 12.10
C GLU A 82 6.11 -15.57 10.69
N LEU A 83 6.96 -15.72 9.67
CA LEU A 83 6.55 -15.60 8.27
C LEU A 83 5.44 -16.60 7.92
N LYS A 84 5.60 -17.89 8.29
CA LYS A 84 4.56 -18.90 8.06
C LYS A 84 3.23 -18.52 8.70
N ARG A 85 3.28 -18.08 9.97
CA ARG A 85 2.09 -17.65 10.73
C ARG A 85 1.43 -16.43 10.09
N ARG A 86 2.22 -15.42 9.73
CA ARG A 86 1.70 -14.17 9.14
C ARG A 86 1.18 -14.34 7.73
N THR A 87 1.79 -15.21 6.92
CA THR A 87 1.29 -15.50 5.57
C THR A 87 -0.16 -15.99 5.61
N ALA A 88 -0.57 -16.73 6.63
CA ALA A 88 -1.95 -17.20 6.76
C ALA A 88 -2.96 -16.10 7.15
N LEU A 89 -2.52 -14.91 7.54
CA LEU A 89 -3.42 -13.83 7.96
C LEU A 89 -4.26 -13.30 6.78
N PRO A 90 -5.55 -12.99 6.99
CA PRO A 90 -6.41 -12.44 5.95
C PRO A 90 -5.85 -11.18 5.29
N LEU A 91 -5.26 -10.27 6.07
CA LEU A 91 -4.59 -9.07 5.56
C LEU A 91 -3.50 -9.42 4.53
N VAL A 92 -2.61 -10.34 4.87
CA VAL A 92 -1.48 -10.73 4.01
C VAL A 92 -1.98 -11.44 2.76
N GLN A 93 -2.94 -12.36 2.89
CA GLN A 93 -3.57 -13.04 1.76
C GLN A 93 -4.25 -12.07 0.78
N LYS A 94 -4.97 -11.07 1.30
CA LYS A 94 -5.60 -10.04 0.48
C LYS A 94 -4.57 -9.15 -0.23
N GLN A 95 -3.48 -8.76 0.45
CA GLN A 95 -2.37 -8.04 -0.20
C GLN A 95 -1.71 -8.87 -1.31
N LEU A 96 -1.44 -10.16 -1.07
CA LEU A 96 -0.88 -11.07 -2.09
C LEU A 96 -1.83 -11.23 -3.28
N LYS A 97 -3.15 -11.30 -3.05
CA LYS A 97 -4.16 -11.34 -4.11
C LYS A 97 -4.12 -10.07 -4.97
N LEU A 98 -4.02 -8.89 -4.35
CA LEU A 98 -3.85 -7.60 -5.06
C LEU A 98 -2.55 -7.58 -5.90
N LEU A 99 -1.44 -7.98 -5.30
CA LEU A 99 -0.13 -7.99 -5.97
C LEU A 99 -0.10 -8.97 -7.16
N LYS A 100 -0.63 -10.19 -6.97
CA LYS A 100 -0.77 -11.17 -8.06
C LYS A 100 -1.66 -10.65 -9.18
N PHE A 101 -2.77 -9.98 -8.84
CA PHE A 101 -3.63 -9.35 -9.84
C PHE A 101 -2.88 -8.27 -10.64
N ARG A 102 -2.15 -7.38 -9.96
CA ARG A 102 -1.35 -6.32 -10.60
C ARG A 102 -0.24 -6.85 -11.51
N ASP A 103 0.36 -7.97 -11.14
CA ASP A 103 1.45 -8.61 -11.87
C ASP A 103 0.94 -9.36 -13.12
N THR A 104 -0.18 -10.07 -12.98
CA THR A 104 -0.64 -11.04 -14.00
C THR A 104 -1.74 -10.52 -14.92
N PHE A 105 -2.50 -9.49 -14.52
CA PHE A 105 -3.66 -9.05 -15.30
C PHE A 105 -3.29 -8.09 -16.44
N GLY A 106 -3.79 -8.37 -17.65
CA GLY A 106 -3.37 -7.72 -18.89
C GLY A 106 -3.72 -6.24 -19.06
N ALA A 107 -4.49 -5.63 -18.15
CA ALA A 107 -4.86 -4.22 -18.23
C ALA A 107 -3.73 -3.26 -17.83
N PHE A 108 -2.67 -3.73 -17.16
CA PHE A 108 -1.59 -2.88 -16.67
C PHE A 108 -0.35 -3.00 -17.56
N GLY A 109 0.28 -1.88 -17.91
CA GLY A 109 1.51 -1.90 -18.69
C GLY A 109 1.88 -0.53 -19.27
N HIS A 110 3.03 -0.44 -19.91
CA HIS A 110 3.56 0.81 -20.47
C HIS A 110 2.64 1.44 -21.53
N ASN A 111 1.97 0.60 -22.32
CA ASN A 111 1.06 1.03 -23.40
C ASN A 111 -0.42 1.07 -22.96
N ALA A 112 -0.69 0.85 -21.68
CA ALA A 112 -2.04 0.86 -21.15
C ALA A 112 -2.47 2.30 -20.79
N ARG A 113 -3.76 2.58 -20.95
CA ARG A 113 -4.34 3.88 -20.62
C ARG A 113 -4.87 3.86 -19.19
N LEU A 114 -4.46 4.84 -18.39
CA LEU A 114 -5.09 5.15 -17.12
C LEU A 114 -6.02 6.36 -17.28
N THR A 115 -7.27 6.21 -16.85
CA THR A 115 -8.23 7.30 -16.71
C THR A 115 -8.59 7.47 -15.24
N ILE A 116 -8.64 8.71 -14.79
CA ILE A 116 -9.08 9.09 -13.45
C ILE A 116 -10.39 9.86 -13.64
N ASP A 117 -11.49 9.31 -13.10
CA ASP A 117 -12.79 9.96 -13.25
C ASP A 117 -12.87 11.19 -12.35
N ASN A 118 -13.60 12.22 -12.81
CA ASN A 118 -13.91 13.37 -11.98
C ASN A 118 -15.05 13.00 -11.01
N SER A 119 -14.69 12.62 -9.79
CA SER A 119 -15.61 12.19 -8.74
C SER A 119 -15.65 13.17 -7.56
N GLU A 120 -16.60 12.98 -6.65
CA GLU A 120 -16.63 13.71 -5.37
C GLU A 120 -15.30 13.56 -4.61
N LYS A 121 -14.95 14.53 -3.76
CA LYS A 121 -13.65 14.57 -3.05
C LYS A 121 -13.28 13.30 -2.28
N SER A 122 -14.26 12.56 -1.79
CA SER A 122 -14.08 11.33 -1.01
C SER A 122 -14.06 10.06 -1.86
N LEU A 123 -14.40 10.15 -3.15
CA LEU A 123 -14.44 9.03 -4.06
C LEU A 123 -13.25 9.10 -5.00
N LEU A 124 -12.56 7.98 -5.19
CA LEU A 124 -11.46 7.83 -6.12
C LEU A 124 -11.79 6.68 -7.07
N ARG A 125 -11.79 6.97 -8.38
CA ARG A 125 -12.01 5.96 -9.41
C ARG A 125 -10.89 5.98 -10.43
N LEU A 126 -10.21 4.84 -10.56
CA LEU A 126 -9.05 4.66 -11.42
C LEU A 126 -9.34 3.52 -12.39
N LYS A 127 -9.32 3.80 -13.69
CA LYS A 127 -9.58 2.81 -14.74
C LYS A 127 -8.34 2.60 -15.59
N TRP A 128 -7.83 1.37 -15.62
CA TRP A 128 -6.82 0.91 -16.57
C TRP A 128 -7.47 0.16 -17.73
N GLU A 129 -6.99 0.44 -18.94
CA GLU A 129 -7.44 -0.21 -20.17
C GLU A 129 -6.26 -0.53 -21.07
N TYR A 130 -6.20 -1.77 -21.57
CA TYR A 130 -5.25 -2.18 -22.59
C TYR A 130 -5.83 -3.27 -23.48
N LYS A 131 -5.98 -2.99 -24.78
CA LYS A 131 -6.68 -3.85 -25.73
C LYS A 131 -8.07 -4.24 -25.18
N GLU A 132 -8.38 -5.52 -25.07
CA GLU A 132 -9.63 -6.03 -24.52
C GLU A 132 -9.69 -6.06 -22.98
N TYR A 133 -8.59 -5.78 -22.27
CA TYR A 133 -8.52 -5.85 -20.81
C TYR A 133 -8.89 -4.51 -20.17
N GLN A 134 -9.71 -4.57 -19.12
CA GLN A 134 -10.03 -3.43 -18.28
C GLN A 134 -9.97 -3.78 -16.79
N ALA A 135 -9.48 -2.86 -15.98
CA ALA A 135 -9.48 -2.95 -14.52
C ALA A 135 -9.89 -1.59 -13.92
N THR A 136 -10.83 -1.59 -12.98
CA THR A 136 -11.32 -0.38 -12.32
C THR A 136 -11.22 -0.54 -10.82
N LEU A 137 -10.53 0.39 -10.14
CA LEU A 137 -10.63 0.60 -8.71
C LEU A 137 -11.69 1.65 -8.44
N GLU A 138 -12.64 1.35 -7.56
CA GLU A 138 -13.61 2.29 -7.01
C GLU A 138 -13.41 2.34 -5.50
N ALA A 139 -12.95 3.47 -4.97
CA ALA A 139 -12.59 3.62 -3.57
C ALA A 139 -13.33 4.79 -2.92
N ASN A 140 -13.85 4.58 -1.71
CA ASN A 140 -14.35 5.61 -0.82
C ASN A 140 -13.34 5.86 0.30
N LEU A 141 -12.67 6.99 0.24
CA LEU A 141 -11.59 7.39 1.15
C LEU A 141 -12.12 7.72 2.56
N ALA A 142 -13.38 8.15 2.69
CA ALA A 142 -13.99 8.45 3.98
C ALA A 142 -14.33 7.18 4.76
N SER A 143 -14.90 6.17 4.08
CA SER A 143 -15.24 4.89 4.71
C SER A 143 -14.12 3.85 4.65
N CYS A 144 -13.04 4.14 3.92
CA CYS A 144 -11.94 3.22 3.61
C CYS A 144 -12.36 1.93 2.88
N HIS A 145 -13.54 1.92 2.25
CA HIS A 145 -14.01 0.80 1.43
C HIS A 145 -13.55 0.97 -0.01
N PHE A 146 -13.32 -0.14 -0.70
CA PHE A 146 -13.07 -0.14 -2.13
C PHE A 146 -13.55 -1.43 -2.76
N THR A 147 -13.78 -1.37 -4.07
CA THR A 147 -14.08 -2.52 -4.92
C THR A 147 -13.16 -2.48 -6.13
N ILE A 148 -12.65 -3.63 -6.55
CA ILE A 148 -11.92 -3.77 -7.82
C ILE A 148 -12.73 -4.62 -8.79
N HIS A 149 -13.07 -4.03 -9.91
CA HIS A 149 -13.66 -4.73 -11.05
C HIS A 149 -12.61 -4.99 -12.13
N HIS A 150 -12.70 -6.12 -12.81
CA HIS A 150 -11.83 -6.42 -13.94
C HIS A 150 -12.55 -7.27 -14.97
N GLY A 151 -12.07 -7.26 -16.21
CA GLY A 151 -12.77 -7.93 -17.28
C GLY A 151 -12.03 -7.95 -18.60
N ARG A 152 -12.53 -8.81 -19.51
CA ARG A 152 -12.07 -8.92 -20.88
C ARG A 152 -13.25 -8.74 -21.84
N GLY A 153 -13.21 -7.73 -22.70
CA GLY A 153 -14.35 -7.38 -23.56
C GLY A 153 -15.59 -7.04 -22.72
N ALA A 154 -16.68 -7.79 -22.92
CA ALA A 154 -17.95 -7.60 -22.19
C ALA A 154 -17.97 -8.28 -20.81
N GLU A 155 -17.03 -9.18 -20.50
CA GLU A 155 -16.97 -9.87 -19.20
C GLU A 155 -16.61 -8.88 -18.09
N LYS A 156 -17.23 -9.02 -16.91
CA LYS A 156 -16.93 -8.23 -15.73
C LYS A 156 -16.97 -9.10 -14.48
N HIS A 157 -15.89 -9.08 -13.71
CA HIS A 157 -15.72 -9.80 -12.46
C HIS A 157 -15.35 -8.81 -11.35
N THR A 158 -15.69 -9.16 -10.11
CA THR A 158 -15.25 -8.45 -8.90
C THR A 158 -14.13 -9.23 -8.25
N LEU A 159 -12.97 -8.58 -8.07
CA LEU A 159 -11.81 -9.19 -7.42
C LEU A 159 -11.99 -9.22 -5.90
N MET A 160 -12.36 -8.08 -5.33
CA MET A 160 -12.63 -7.83 -3.91
C MET A 160 -13.35 -6.50 -3.74
#